data_AF-A0A9J6D7E7-F1
#
_entry.id   AF-A0A9J6D7E7-F1
#
_cell.length_a   1.000
_cell.length_b   1.000
_cell.length_c   1.000
_cell.angle_alpha   90.00
_cell.angle_beta   90.00
_cell.angle_gamma   90.00
#
_symmetry.space_group_name_H-M   'P 1'
#
loop_
_entity.id
_entity.type
_entity.pdbx_description
1 polymer ?
#
loop_
_entity_poly.entity_id
_entity_poly.type
_entity_poly.pdbx_seq_one_letter_code
_entity_poly.pdbx_strand_id
1 'polypeptide(L)'
;MKIGRKYCSVIDCHSCEGLVAKFLSCSIFAPLSKLVFAVYLTHHPLQYLFYASRQESFDYNYFLMGYFFVGNLALSFAVAALLSLAIEMPISNLEKLVLGQG
;
A
#
# COMPACT_ATOMS: atom_id res chain seq x y z
N MET A 1 -5.35 13.64 16.51
CA MET A 1 -4.65 12.32 16.50
C MET A 1 -4.01 11.90 17.85
N LYS A 2 -4.79 11.44 18.85
CA LYS A 2 -4.30 11.02 20.18
C LYS A 2 -4.86 9.65 20.62
N ILE A 3 -4.99 8.70 19.71
CA ILE A 3 -5.72 7.43 19.95
C ILE A 3 -4.79 6.19 19.97
N GLY A 4 -3.48 6.33 19.72
CA GLY A 4 -2.58 5.17 19.58
C GLY A 4 -1.98 4.57 20.86
N ARG A 5 -2.10 5.20 22.04
CA ARG A 5 -1.36 4.74 23.25
C ARG A 5 -2.07 3.67 24.10
N LYS A 6 -3.32 3.29 23.80
CA LYS A 6 -4.08 2.36 24.67
C LYS A 6 -4.02 0.88 24.27
N TYR A 7 -3.46 0.55 23.11
CA TYR A 7 -3.39 -0.84 22.64
C TYR A 7 -2.05 -1.54 22.95
N CYS A 8 -1.13 -0.85 23.62
CA CYS A 8 0.19 -1.38 24.02
C CYS A 8 0.17 -2.18 25.33
N SER A 9 -0.97 -2.80 25.71
CA SER A 9 -1.08 -3.50 27.00
C SER A 9 -1.67 -4.91 26.94
N VAL A 10 -2.12 -5.43 25.78
CA VAL A 10 -2.88 -6.70 25.75
C VAL A 10 -2.29 -7.79 24.86
N ILE A 11 -1.25 -7.52 24.08
CA ILE A 11 -0.66 -8.53 23.19
C ILE A 11 0.74 -8.87 23.68
N ASP A 12 0.79 -9.51 24.85
CA ASP A 12 1.94 -10.31 25.28
C ASP A 12 1.62 -11.78 24.96
N CYS A 13 2.41 -12.37 24.06
CA CYS A 13 2.52 -13.83 23.90
C CYS A 13 3.93 -14.17 23.38
N HIS A 14 4.90 -14.17 24.29
CA HIS A 14 5.79 -15.29 24.62
C HIS A 14 6.38 -16.20 23.49
N SER A 15 7.09 -15.66 22.46
CA SER A 15 8.25 -16.39 21.85
C SER A 15 9.06 -15.69 20.74
N CYS A 16 8.78 -14.47 20.30
CA CYS A 16 9.59 -13.83 19.25
C CYS A 16 10.04 -12.42 19.63
N GLU A 17 10.84 -12.33 20.69
CA GLU A 17 11.58 -11.13 21.05
C GLU A 17 12.88 -11.05 20.24
N GLY A 18 13.03 -9.99 19.44
CA GLY A 18 14.30 -9.66 18.80
C GLY A 18 14.11 -9.19 17.37
N LEU A 19 14.32 -7.90 17.13
CA LEU A 19 14.28 -7.25 15.82
C LEU A 19 12.89 -7.14 15.16
N VAL A 20 12.15 -8.22 14.89
CA VAL A 20 10.90 -8.18 14.10
C VAL A 20 9.81 -7.37 14.80
N ALA A 21 9.63 -7.54 16.11
CA ALA A 21 8.70 -6.75 16.91
C ALA A 21 9.08 -5.26 16.97
N LYS A 22 10.39 -4.94 16.98
CA LYS A 22 10.88 -3.55 16.90
C LYS A 22 10.69 -2.94 15.52
N PHE A 23 10.87 -3.73 14.46
CA PHE A 23 10.56 -3.35 13.09
C PHE A 23 9.06 -3.05 12.93
N LEU A 24 8.17 -3.95 13.36
CA LEU A 24 6.72 -3.78 13.27
C LEU A 24 6.14 -2.67 14.17
N SER A 25 6.81 -2.32 15.28
CA SER A 25 6.39 -1.22 16.14
C SER A 25 6.77 0.17 15.60
N CYS A 26 7.55 0.25 14.52
CA CYS A 26 7.95 1.52 13.93
C CYS A 26 6.74 2.19 13.23
N SER A 27 6.40 3.42 13.62
CA SER A 27 5.24 4.17 13.11
C SER A 27 5.22 4.33 11.58
N ILE A 28 6.34 4.09 10.91
CA ILE A 28 6.48 4.06 9.45
C ILE A 28 5.69 2.91 8.79
N PHE A 29 5.46 1.80 9.51
CA PHE A 29 4.77 0.62 8.95
C PHE A 29 3.25 0.78 8.86
N ALA A 30 2.67 1.68 9.66
CA ALA A 30 1.24 1.96 9.62
C ALA A 30 0.79 2.55 8.26
N PRO A 31 1.42 3.62 7.72
CA PRO A 31 1.10 4.10 6.38
C PRO A 31 1.63 3.16 5.28
N LEU A 32 2.79 2.51 5.49
CA LEU A 32 3.37 1.60 4.50
C LEU A 32 2.47 0.38 4.23
N SER A 33 1.86 -0.20 5.26
CA SER A 33 0.91 -1.32 5.11
C SER A 33 -0.31 -0.92 4.28
N LYS A 34 -0.81 0.32 4.45
CA LYS A 34 -1.93 0.84 3.66
C LYS A 34 -1.54 1.07 2.19
N LEU A 35 -0.35 1.58 1.95
CA LEU A 35 0.19 1.76 0.59
C LEU A 35 0.31 0.42 -0.13
N VAL A 36 0.97 -0.57 0.50
CA VAL A 36 1.17 -1.90 -0.09
C VAL A 36 -0.17 -2.61 -0.32
N PHE A 37 -1.14 -2.43 0.58
CA PHE A 37 -2.49 -2.95 0.39
C PHE A 37 -3.21 -2.28 -0.80
N ALA A 38 -3.06 -0.96 -0.97
CA ALA A 38 -3.61 -0.26 -2.13
C ALA A 38 -2.98 -0.76 -3.45
N VAL A 39 -1.66 -0.99 -3.47
CA VAL A 39 -0.95 -1.60 -4.62
C VAL A 39 -1.51 -2.97 -4.93
N TYR A 40 -1.73 -3.80 -3.91
CA TYR A 40 -2.27 -5.15 -4.08
C TYR A 40 -3.65 -5.13 -4.74
N LEU A 41 -4.54 -4.23 -4.30
CA LEU A 41 -5.89 -4.09 -4.86
C LEU A 41 -5.89 -3.51 -6.28
N THR A 42 -4.98 -2.59 -6.61
CA THR A 42 -4.91 -1.98 -7.95
C THR A 42 -4.23 -2.88 -8.98
N HIS A 43 -3.38 -3.81 -8.53
CA HIS A 43 -2.64 -4.70 -9.42
C HIS A 43 -3.54 -5.55 -10.32
N HIS A 44 -4.56 -6.19 -9.75
CA HIS A 44 -5.47 -7.09 -10.47
C HIS A 44 -6.30 -6.38 -11.57
N PRO A 45 -6.95 -5.23 -11.32
CA PRO A 45 -7.66 -4.50 -12.38
C PRO A 45 -6.72 -3.89 -13.42
N LEU A 46 -5.50 -3.47 -13.04
CA LEU A 46 -4.51 -2.98 -14.00
C LEU A 46 -4.07 -4.07 -14.97
N GLN A 47 -3.76 -5.27 -14.47
CA GLN A 47 -3.46 -6.42 -15.32
C GLN A 47 -4.64 -6.75 -16.23
N TYR A 48 -5.87 -6.79 -15.70
CA TYR A 48 -7.07 -7.07 -16.50
C TYR A 48 -7.25 -6.07 -17.64
N LEU A 49 -7.11 -4.77 -17.35
CA LEU A 49 -7.24 -3.72 -18.36
C LEU A 49 -6.10 -3.79 -19.39
N PHE A 50 -4.89 -4.15 -18.94
CA PHE A 50 -3.75 -4.35 -19.81
C PHE A 50 -4.01 -5.51 -20.78
N TYR A 51 -4.49 -6.66 -20.30
CA TYR A 51 -4.85 -7.80 -21.15
C TYR A 51 -6.04 -7.49 -22.08
N ALA A 52 -7.09 -6.84 -21.58
CA ALA A 52 -8.27 -6.50 -22.37
C ALA A 52 -7.98 -5.48 -23.49
N SER A 53 -6.98 -4.61 -23.30
CA SER A 53 -6.56 -3.63 -24.30
C SER A 53 -5.64 -4.21 -25.39
N ARG A 54 -5.28 -5.50 -25.32
CA ARG A 54 -4.41 -6.15 -26.31
C ARG A 54 -5.22 -7.05 -27.24
N GLN A 55 -4.88 -6.96 -28.52
CA GLN A 55 -5.54 -7.67 -29.61
C GLN A 55 -4.59 -8.66 -30.32
N GLU A 56 -3.28 -8.58 -30.04
CA GLU A 56 -2.22 -9.38 -30.66
C GLU A 56 -1.49 -10.24 -29.62
N SER A 57 -0.92 -11.36 -30.07
CA SER A 57 -0.19 -12.32 -29.23
C SER A 57 1.28 -11.95 -29.13
N PHE A 58 1.86 -11.99 -27.93
CA PHE A 58 3.29 -11.71 -27.74
C PHE A 58 4.15 -12.90 -28.19
N ASP A 59 5.22 -12.61 -28.93
CA ASP A 59 6.32 -13.55 -29.07
C ASP A 59 6.94 -13.80 -27.69
N TYR A 60 6.95 -15.06 -27.26
CA TYR A 60 7.44 -15.47 -25.95
C TYR A 60 8.96 -15.25 -25.85
N ASN A 61 9.35 -14.14 -25.25
CA ASN A 61 10.73 -13.82 -24.94
C ASN A 61 10.86 -13.45 -23.45
N TYR A 62 11.79 -14.09 -22.74
CA TYR A 62 12.03 -13.89 -21.30
C TYR A 62 12.33 -12.42 -20.96
N PHE A 63 13.06 -11.72 -21.82
CA PHE A 63 13.38 -10.31 -21.62
C PHE A 63 12.14 -9.41 -21.71
N LEU A 64 11.28 -9.69 -22.69
CA LEU A 64 10.06 -8.92 -22.93
C LEU A 64 9.05 -9.14 -21.78
N MET A 65 8.92 -10.40 -21.32
CA MET A 65 8.11 -10.76 -20.15
C MET A 65 8.58 -10.04 -18.89
N GLY A 66 9.90 -10.00 -18.64
CA GLY A 66 10.49 -9.28 -17.51
C GLY A 66 10.23 -7.77 -17.58
N TYR A 67 10.35 -7.17 -18.77
CA TYR A 67 10.06 -5.75 -18.98
C TYR A 67 8.59 -5.42 -18.68
N PHE A 68 7.65 -6.23 -19.15
CA PHE A 68 6.24 -6.04 -18.85
C PHE A 68 5.92 -6.23 -17.36
N PHE A 69 6.56 -7.18 -16.69
CA PHE A 69 6.37 -7.38 -15.26
C PHE A 69 6.80 -6.14 -14.46
N VAL A 70 8.02 -5.64 -14.70
CA VAL A 70 8.53 -4.44 -14.01
C VAL A 70 7.69 -3.21 -14.34
N GLY A 71 7.26 -3.06 -15.60
CA GLY A 71 6.39 -1.97 -16.03
C GLY A 71 5.02 -1.97 -15.33
N ASN A 72 4.36 -3.14 -15.28
CA ASN A 72 3.07 -3.28 -14.58
C ASN A 72 3.22 -3.06 -13.07
N LEU A 73 4.32 -3.53 -12.47
CA LEU A 73 4.61 -3.31 -11.05
C LEU A 73 4.83 -1.82 -10.74
N ALA A 74 5.65 -1.13 -11.53
CA ALA A 74 5.91 0.30 -11.36
C ALA A 74 4.65 1.14 -11.55
N LEU A 75 3.83 0.82 -12.56
CA LEU A 75 2.56 1.51 -12.81
C LEU A 75 1.56 1.28 -11.67
N SER A 76 1.46 0.05 -11.15
CA SER A 76 0.62 -0.26 -9.98
C SER A 76 1.04 0.53 -8.75
N PHE A 77 2.35 0.66 -8.53
CA PHE A 77 2.90 1.43 -7.43
C PHE A 77 2.63 2.93 -7.56
N ALA A 78 2.77 3.49 -8.77
CA ALA A 78 2.49 4.90 -9.04
C ALA A 78 1.00 5.24 -8.81
N VAL A 79 0.09 4.42 -9.37
CA VAL A 79 -1.36 4.63 -9.21
C VAL A 79 -1.79 4.49 -7.76
N ALA A 80 -1.31 3.46 -7.06
CA ALA A 80 -1.62 3.27 -5.64
C ALA A 80 -1.07 4.40 -4.77
N ALA A 81 0.15 4.90 -5.05
CA ALA A 81 0.71 6.03 -4.32
C ALA A 81 -0.12 7.31 -4.51
N LEU A 82 -0.56 7.59 -5.74
CA LEU A 82 -1.47 8.71 -6.02
C LEU A 82 -2.80 8.54 -5.29
N LEU A 83 -3.36 7.33 -5.27
CA LEU A 83 -4.61 7.04 -4.58
C LEU A 83 -4.47 7.20 -3.06
N SER A 84 -3.40 6.65 -2.48
CA SER A 84 -3.10 6.81 -1.05
C SER A 84 -2.89 8.26 -0.68
N LEU A 85 -2.17 9.06 -1.49
CA LEU A 85 -1.97 10.48 -1.25
C LEU A 85 -3.28 11.27 -1.36
N ALA A 86 -4.08 10.96 -2.39
CA ALA A 86 -5.38 11.57 -2.62
C ALA A 86 -6.41 11.21 -1.54
N ILE A 87 -6.20 10.13 -0.76
CA ILE A 87 -7.05 9.73 0.35
C ILE A 87 -6.53 10.27 1.69
N GLU A 88 -5.21 10.26 1.92
CA GLU A 88 -4.61 10.78 3.16
C GLU A 88 -4.77 12.30 3.29
N MET A 89 -4.63 13.06 2.20
CA MET A 89 -4.81 14.52 2.21
C MET A 89 -6.23 14.96 2.62
N PRO A 90 -7.34 14.44 2.04
CA PRO A 90 -8.69 14.84 2.44
C PRO A 90 -9.05 14.31 3.83
N ILE A 91 -8.60 13.11 4.22
CA ILE A 91 -8.87 12.57 5.56
C ILE A 91 -8.19 13.43 6.62
N SER A 92 -6.96 13.88 6.39
CA SER A 92 -6.26 14.78 7.32
C SER A 92 -6.95 16.13 7.46
N ASN A 93 -7.58 16.63 6.39
CA ASN A 93 -8.34 17.87 6.43
C ASN A 93 -9.72 17.67 7.09
N LEU A 94 -10.38 16.53 6.85
CA LEU A 94 -11.61 16.15 7.53
C LEU A 94 -11.39 15.94 9.03
N GLU A 95 -10.27 15.35 9.45
CA GLU A 95 -9.96 15.16 10.87
C GLU A 95 -9.88 16.52 11.59
N LYS A 96 -9.32 17.55 10.94
CA LYS A 96 -9.25 18.91 11.50
C LYS A 96 -10.63 19.58 11.59
N LEU A 97 -11.48 19.39 10.59
CA LEU A 97 -12.86 19.91 10.56
C LEU A 97 -13.78 19.20 11.57
N VAL A 98 -13.65 17.88 11.70
CA VAL A 98 -14.49 17.06 12.59
C VAL A 98 -14.04 17.14 14.06
N LEU A 99 -12.73 17.18 14.33
CA LEU A 99 -12.22 17.32 15.70
C LEU A 99 -12.22 18.77 16.21
N GLY A 100 -12.65 19.74 15.41
CA GLY A 100 -12.96 21.09 15.85
C GLY A 100 -11.87 21.77 16.68
N GLN A 101 -10.60 21.49 16.41
CA GLN A 101 -9.50 22.23 17.03
C GLN A 101 -9.25 23.50 16.21
N GLY A 102 -10.14 24.47 16.44
CA GLY A 102 -9.77 25.89 16.44
C GLY A 102 -9.11 26.26 17.77
#